data_AF-A0A9P1I7L3-F1
#
_entry.id   AF-A0A9P1I7L3-F1
#
_cell.length_a   1.000
_cell.length_b   1.000
_cell.length_c   1.000
_cell.angle_alpha   90.00
_cell.angle_beta   90.00
_cell.angle_gamma   90.00
#
_symmetry.space_group_name_H-M   'P 1'
#
loop_
_entity.id
_entity.type
_entity.pdbx_description
1 polymer ?
#
loop_
_entity_poly.entity_id
_entity_poly.type
_entity_poly.pdbx_seq_one_letter_code
_entity_poly.pdbx_strand_id
1 'polypeptide(L)'
;MAEELSGLICVKCPKPAEYTGVDPKKAWYCRECFIQMVRNKFRSSISKKRIFNDENARDCLIVLEGTPASTFLLNQIDDALRQVNFKRLMIRPKVRVLGEYLHIH
;
A
#
# COMPACT_ATOMS: atom_id res chain seq x y z
N MET A 1 13.81 15.92 -7.25
CA MET A 1 12.48 15.26 -7.26
C MET A 1 11.46 16.00 -8.11
N ALA A 2 10.94 17.18 -7.73
CA ALA A 2 9.90 17.87 -8.52
C ALA A 2 10.40 18.38 -9.89
N GLU A 3 11.63 18.90 -9.97
CA GLU A 3 12.22 19.38 -11.23
C GLU A 3 12.49 18.25 -12.24
N GLU A 4 12.80 17.04 -11.76
CA GLU A 4 13.12 15.89 -12.62
C GLU A 4 11.90 15.28 -13.31
N LEU A 5 10.68 15.62 -12.86
CA LEU A 5 9.43 15.12 -13.43
C LEU A 5 8.69 16.16 -14.27
N SER A 6 9.25 17.36 -14.42
CA SER A 6 8.62 18.42 -15.21
C SER A 6 8.43 17.98 -16.66
N GLY A 7 7.23 18.22 -17.21
CA GLY A 7 6.86 17.82 -18.57
C GLY A 7 6.52 16.33 -18.76
N LEU A 8 6.69 15.47 -17.74
CA LEU A 8 6.32 14.05 -17.84
C LEU A 8 4.83 13.83 -17.55
N ILE A 9 4.23 12.90 -18.29
CA ILE A 9 2.81 12.54 -18.19
C ILE A 9 2.66 11.17 -17.52
N CYS A 10 1.58 11.02 -16.75
CA CYS A 10 1.25 9.75 -16.13
C CYS A 10 1.08 8.62 -17.17
N VAL A 11 1.69 7.47 -16.93
CA VAL A 11 1.60 6.30 -17.84
C VAL A 11 0.23 5.61 -17.85
N LYS A 12 -0.73 6.08 -17.04
CA LYS A 12 -2.08 5.51 -16.92
C LYS A 12 -3.20 6.49 -17.29
N CYS A 13 -2.92 7.79 -17.37
CA CYS A 13 -3.92 8.80 -17.70
C CYS A 13 -3.25 10.09 -18.22
N PRO A 14 -4.01 11.03 -18.81
CA PRO A 14 -3.44 12.26 -19.37
C PRO A 14 -2.93 13.30 -18.34
N LYS A 15 -2.94 13.02 -17.03
CA LYS A 15 -2.52 13.98 -16.00
C LYS A 15 -0.99 14.09 -15.90
N PRO A 16 -0.45 15.24 -15.45
CA PRO A 16 0.98 15.39 -15.14
C PRO A 16 1.46 14.37 -14.11
N ALA A 17 2.72 13.95 -14.23
CA ALA A 17 3.34 13.05 -13.27
C ALA A 17 3.87 13.80 -12.04
N GLU A 18 3.69 13.19 -10.87
CA GLU A 18 4.21 13.67 -9.57
C GLU A 18 5.13 12.63 -8.91
N TYR A 19 5.04 11.37 -9.33
CA TYR A 19 5.70 10.23 -8.68
C TYR A 19 6.35 9.30 -9.69
N THR A 20 7.48 8.71 -9.32
CA THR A 20 8.15 7.64 -10.07
C THR A 20 7.68 6.27 -9.60
N GLY A 21 7.61 5.31 -10.51
CA GLY A 21 7.44 3.89 -10.19
C GLY A 21 8.72 3.26 -9.66
N VAL A 22 8.73 1.93 -9.61
CA VAL A 22 9.90 1.13 -9.18
C VAL A 22 11.12 1.38 -10.08
N ASP A 23 10.87 1.50 -11.39
CA ASP A 23 11.87 1.92 -12.37
C ASP A 23 11.59 3.40 -12.71
N PRO A 24 12.38 4.35 -12.17
CA PRO A 24 12.15 5.77 -12.33
C PRO A 24 12.39 6.28 -13.76
N LYS A 25 12.94 5.44 -14.65
CA LYS A 25 13.15 5.77 -16.07
C LYS A 25 12.02 5.32 -16.98
N LYS A 26 11.08 4.49 -16.47
CA LYS A 26 10.07 3.83 -17.32
C LYS A 26 8.63 4.10 -16.92
N ALA A 27 8.39 4.53 -15.69
CA ALA A 27 7.03 4.68 -15.20
C ALA A 27 6.89 5.91 -14.30
N TRP A 28 6.09 6.85 -14.75
CA TRP A 28 5.73 8.06 -14.02
C TRP A 28 4.22 8.12 -13.82
N TYR A 29 3.78 8.59 -12.67
CA TYR A 29 2.38 8.52 -12.25
C TYR A 29 1.93 9.86 -11.69
N CYS A 30 0.69 10.24 -11.98
CA CYS A 30 -0.01 11.21 -11.15
C CYS A 30 -0.29 10.58 -9.78
N ARG A 31 -0.66 11.39 -8.78
CA ARG A 31 -0.96 10.93 -7.43
C ARG A 31 -1.91 9.75 -7.35
N GLU A 32 -3.06 9.81 -8.03
CA GLU A 32 -4.09 8.78 -7.88
C GLU A 32 -3.66 7.46 -8.51
N CYS A 33 -3.07 7.52 -9.71
CA CYS A 33 -2.55 6.32 -10.38
C CYS A 33 -1.36 5.72 -9.62
N PHE A 34 -0.54 6.53 -8.95
CA PHE A 34 0.54 6.05 -8.10
C PHE A 34 -0.01 5.26 -6.91
N ILE A 35 -0.98 5.81 -6.19
CA ILE A 35 -1.63 5.14 -5.05
C ILE A 35 -2.25 3.80 -5.50
N GLN A 36 -2.93 3.78 -6.64
CA GLN A 36 -3.50 2.55 -7.19
C GLN A 36 -2.42 1.53 -7.59
N MET A 37 -1.32 1.98 -8.20
CA MET A 37 -0.18 1.11 -8.53
C MET A 37 0.40 0.46 -7.27
N VAL A 38 0.61 1.24 -6.21
CA VAL A 38 1.16 0.76 -4.94
C VAL A 38 0.22 -0.27 -4.29
N ARG A 39 -1.09 0.01 -4.22
CA ARG A 39 -2.11 -0.94 -3.72
C ARG A 39 -2.11 -2.24 -4.51
N ASN A 40 -2.07 -2.16 -5.83
CA ASN A 40 -2.00 -3.33 -6.69
C ASN A 40 -0.72 -4.15 -6.45
N LYS A 41 0.43 -3.48 -6.25
CA LYS A 41 1.70 -4.13 -5.95
C LYS A 41 1.66 -4.85 -4.60
N PHE A 42 1.08 -4.24 -3.58
CA PHE A 42 0.88 -4.85 -2.26
C PHE A 42 0.06 -6.14 -2.36
N ARG A 43 -1.15 -6.07 -2.93
CA ARG A 43 -2.04 -7.24 -3.09
C ARG A 43 -1.40 -8.36 -3.92
N SER A 44 -0.69 -7.98 -5.00
CA SER A 44 0.05 -8.94 -5.84
C SER A 44 1.18 -9.63 -5.08
N SER A 45 1.86 -8.90 -4.17
CA SER A 45 2.95 -9.45 -3.36
C SER A 45 2.45 -10.47 -2.34
N ILE A 46 1.30 -10.21 -1.69
CA ILE A 46 0.64 -11.16 -0.79
C ILE A 46 0.25 -12.43 -1.56
N SER A 47 -0.44 -12.28 -2.68
CA SER A 47 -0.95 -13.39 -3.49
C SER A 47 0.18 -14.29 -4.02
N LYS A 48 1.24 -13.69 -4.56
CA LYS A 48 2.41 -14.43 -5.10
C LYS A 48 3.15 -15.23 -4.03
N LYS A 49 3.26 -14.67 -2.83
CA LYS A 49 3.89 -15.34 -1.69
C LYS A 49 2.95 -16.35 -1.00
N ARG A 50 1.72 -16.52 -1.50
CA ARG A 50 0.67 -17.37 -0.93
C ARG A 50 0.38 -17.06 0.54
N ILE A 51 0.55 -15.79 0.94
CA ILE A 51 0.26 -15.35 2.29
C ILE A 51 -1.26 -15.20 2.38
N PHE A 52 -1.91 -15.97 3.26
CA PHE A 52 -3.38 -16.04 3.42
C PHE A 52 -4.15 -16.68 2.25
N ASN A 53 -3.59 -17.73 1.64
CA ASN A 53 -4.18 -18.46 0.51
C ASN A 53 -5.26 -19.50 0.87
N ASP A 54 -5.77 -19.49 2.10
CA ASP A 54 -6.76 -20.47 2.52
C ASP A 54 -8.17 -20.06 2.09
N GLU A 55 -9.04 -21.05 1.90
CA GLU A 55 -10.48 -20.84 1.64
C GLU A 55 -11.17 -20.07 2.80
N ASN A 56 -10.59 -20.15 4.00
CA ASN A 56 -11.11 -19.51 5.19
C ASN A 56 -10.25 -18.31 5.61
N ALA A 57 -10.92 -17.26 6.10
CA ALA A 57 -10.22 -16.11 6.66
C ALA A 57 -9.35 -16.54 7.86
N ARG A 58 -8.09 -16.10 7.89
CA ARG A 58 -7.14 -16.37 8.98
C ARG A 58 -7.12 -15.23 9.99
N ASP A 59 -7.01 -15.56 11.28
CA ASP A 59 -6.71 -14.55 12.31
C ASP A 59 -5.31 -13.97 12.06
N CYS A 60 -5.22 -12.63 12.05
CA CYS A 60 -3.97 -11.92 11.76
C CYS A 60 -3.79 -10.77 12.74
N LEU A 61 -2.72 -10.82 13.55
CA LEU A 61 -2.31 -9.70 14.38
C LEU A 61 -1.52 -8.70 13.54
N ILE A 62 -1.98 -7.44 13.53
CA ILE A 62 -1.31 -6.31 12.90
C ILE A 62 -0.73 -5.46 14.01
N VAL A 63 0.59 -5.31 14.03
CA VAL A 63 1.30 -4.49 15.01
C VAL A 63 1.55 -3.11 14.40
N LEU A 64 1.05 -2.07 15.06
CA LEU A 64 1.21 -0.68 14.66
C LEU A 64 2.16 0.04 15.61
N GLU A 65 3.31 0.48 15.10
CA GLU A 65 4.36 1.17 15.85
C GLU A 65 4.28 2.70 15.74
N GLY A 66 3.27 3.24 15.05
CA GLY A 66 3.13 4.68 14.81
C GLY A 66 4.07 5.26 13.74
N THR A 67 4.96 4.44 13.16
CA THR A 67 5.82 4.85 12.05
C THR A 67 5.02 5.09 10.76
N PRO A 68 5.55 5.90 9.82
CA PRO A 68 4.94 6.06 8.50
C PRO A 68 4.76 4.72 7.75
N ALA A 69 5.71 3.80 7.90
CA ALA A 69 5.65 2.48 7.27
C ALA A 69 4.52 1.60 7.84
N SER A 70 4.38 1.57 9.17
CA SER A 70 3.31 0.79 9.82
C SER A 70 1.92 1.36 9.53
N THR A 71 1.80 2.69 9.49
CA THR A 71 0.56 3.39 9.08
C THR A 71 0.23 3.13 7.61
N PHE A 72 1.23 3.20 6.73
CA PHE A 72 1.08 2.87 5.32
C PHE A 72 0.60 1.43 5.13
N LEU A 73 1.22 0.47 5.82
CA LEU A 73 0.83 -0.95 5.77
C LEU A 73 -0.61 -1.15 6.23
N LEU A 74 -1.03 -0.52 7.33
CA LEU A 74 -2.40 -0.60 7.83
C LEU A 74 -3.42 -0.12 6.78
N ASN A 75 -3.13 1.00 6.09
CA ASN A 75 -3.96 1.50 5.00
C ASN A 75 -4.03 0.51 3.82
N GLN A 76 -2.91 -0.12 3.46
CA GLN A 76 -2.92 -1.14 2.40
C GLN A 76 -3.77 -2.36 2.78
N ILE A 77 -3.74 -2.77 4.05
CA ILE A 77 -4.54 -3.89 4.56
C ILE A 77 -6.03 -3.53 4.55
N ASP A 78 -6.43 -2.36 5.06
CA ASP A 78 -7.83 -1.90 5.04
C ASP A 78 -8.38 -1.85 3.60
N ASP A 79 -7.62 -1.27 2.67
CA ASP A 79 -7.99 -1.22 1.26
C ASP A 79 -8.11 -2.63 0.63
N ALA A 80 -7.24 -3.57 0.99
CA ALA A 80 -7.28 -4.94 0.50
C ALA A 80 -8.46 -5.76 1.06
N LEU A 81 -8.86 -5.50 2.32
CA LEU A 81 -10.03 -6.13 2.96
C LEU A 81 -11.36 -5.69 2.33
N ARG A 82 -11.42 -4.44 1.86
CA ARG A 82 -12.60 -3.83 1.21
C ARG A 82 -12.79 -4.24 -0.25
N GLN A 83 -11.83 -4.93 -0.87
CA GLN A 83 -12.02 -5.42 -2.24
C GLN A 83 -13.17 -6.43 -2.29
N VAL A 84 -13.98 -6.38 -3.35
CA VAL A 84 -15.14 -7.26 -3.55
C VAL A 84 -14.90 -8.37 -4.57
N ASN A 85 -13.68 -8.45 -5.11
CA ASN A 85 -13.30 -9.42 -6.14
C ASN A 85 -12.32 -10.47 -5.58
N PHE A 86 -11.81 -11.35 -6.45
CA PHE A 86 -10.83 -12.39 -6.11
C PHE A 86 -9.51 -11.87 -5.51
N LYS A 87 -9.27 -10.56 -5.51
CA LYS A 87 -8.09 -9.93 -4.87
C LYS A 87 -8.35 -9.50 -3.43
N ARG A 88 -9.51 -9.85 -2.87
CA ARG A 88 -9.86 -9.58 -1.47
C ARG A 88 -8.92 -10.34 -0.55
N LEU A 89 -8.37 -9.61 0.42
CA LEU A 89 -7.55 -10.21 1.47
C LEU A 89 -8.46 -10.97 2.46
N MET A 90 -8.21 -12.26 2.63
CA MET A 90 -9.01 -13.14 3.50
C MET A 90 -8.37 -13.28 4.88
N ILE A 91 -8.45 -12.22 5.69
CA ILE A 91 -7.98 -12.23 7.08
C ILE A 91 -9.02 -11.64 8.03
N ARG A 92 -8.95 -12.03 9.31
CA ARG A 92 -9.60 -11.36 10.44
C ARG A 92 -8.52 -10.54 11.16
N PRO A 93 -8.38 -9.24 10.83
CA PRO A 93 -7.33 -8.42 11.42
C PRO A 93 -7.64 -8.09 12.88
N LYS A 94 -6.63 -8.20 13.75
CA LYS A 94 -6.63 -7.68 15.11
C LYS A 94 -5.49 -6.65 15.19
N VAL A 95 -5.79 -5.39 15.46
CA VAL A 95 -4.77 -4.34 15.50
C VAL A 95 -4.29 -4.13 16.93
N ARG A 96 -2.97 -4.17 17.14
CA ARG A 96 -2.31 -3.82 18.40
C ARG A 96 -1.40 -2.63 18.15
N VAL A 97 -1.69 -1.51 18.81
CA VAL A 97 -0.82 -0.34 18.82
C VAL A 97 0.24 -0.54 19.90
N LEU A 98 1.51 -0.41 19.53
CA LEU A 98 2.63 -0.30 20.45
C LEU A 98 2.87 1.19 20.69
N GLY A 99 2.65 1.64 21.92
CA GLY A 99 3.03 2.98 22.33
C GLY A 99 4.43 2.95 22.94
N GLU A 100 5.33 3.78 22.44
CA GLU A 100 6.45 4.25 23.26
C GLU A 100 5.87 5.26 24.27
N TYR A 101 6.14 5.06 25.55
CA TYR A 101 5.90 6.08 26.57
C TYR A 101 6.77 7.29 26.22
N LEU A 102 6.18 8.38 25.72
CA LEU A 102 6.85 9.67 25.73
C LEU A 102 6.85 10.17 27.18
N HIS A 103 7.99 10.03 27.87
CA HIS A 103 8.27 10.84 29.06
C HIS A 103 8.38 12.30 28.60
N ILE A 104 7.33 13.07 28.83
CA ILE A 104 7.37 14.53 28.72
C ILE A 104 7.97 15.03 30.04
N HIS A 105 9.20 15.53 30.01
CA HIS A 105 9.79 16.33 31.09
C HIS A 105 9.46 17.81 30.87
#